data_AF-A0A1K0JCU3-F1
#
_entry.id   AF-A0A1K0JCU3-F1
#
_cell.length_a   1.000
_cell.length_b   1.000
_cell.length_c   1.000
_cell.angle_alpha   90.00
_cell.angle_beta   90.00
_cell.angle_gamma   90.00
#
_symmetry.space_group_name_H-M   'P 1'
#
loop_
_entity.id
_entity.type
_entity.pdbx_description
1 polymer ?
#
loop_
_entity_poly.entity_id
_entity_poly.type
_entity_poly.pdbx_seq_one_letter_code
_entity_poly.pdbx_strand_id
1 'polypeptide(L)' 'MIEEEKDITLNEMVLRLYEERAASIGRSALDVWLRKRGWTFKKRPHMHWSRSVPIS' A
#
# COMPACT_ATOMS: atom_id res chain seq x y z
N MET A 1 7.36 -10.02 4.27
CA MET A 1 7.20 -9.01 3.18
C MET A 1 5.79 -8.41 3.11
N ILE A 2 4.73 -9.12 2.71
CA ILE A 2 3.33 -8.59 2.71
C ILE A 2 2.67 -8.74 4.10
N GLU A 3 2.96 -9.85 4.78
CA GLU A 3 2.43 -10.15 6.12
C GLU A 3 3.18 -9.41 7.24
N GLU A 4 4.44 -9.04 6.98
CA GLU A 4 5.30 -8.34 7.94
C GLU A 4 5.08 -6.83 7.92
N GLU A 5 4.67 -6.26 6.78
CA GLU A 5 4.47 -4.82 6.65
C GLU A 5 3.03 -4.54 6.19
N LYS A 6 2.12 -4.50 7.17
CA LYS A 6 0.68 -4.23 6.96
C LYS A 6 0.38 -2.79 6.56
N ASP A 7 1.35 -1.88 6.68
CA ASP A 7 1.19 -0.44 6.52
C ASP A 7 1.95 0.09 5.29
N ILE A 8 1.98 -0.67 4.20
CA ILE A 8 2.59 -0.25 2.93
C ILE A 8 1.49 0.03 1.91
N THR A 9 1.68 1.00 1.03
CA THR A 9 0.72 1.20 -0.07
C THR A 9 0.91 0.15 -1.17
N LEU A 10 -0.13 -0.04 -1.99
CA LEU A 10 -0.07 -0.91 -3.17
C LEU A 10 1.08 -0.54 -4.13
N ASN A 11 1.44 0.75 -4.19
CA ASN A 11 2.50 1.25 -5.06
C ASN A 11 3.89 0.92 -4.49
N GLU A 12 4.04 1.02 -3.17
CA GLU A 12 5.26 0.59 -2.47
C GLU A 12 5.47 -0.92 -2.57
N MET A 13 4.39 -1.72 -2.52
CA MET A 13 4.48 -3.17 -2.76
C MET A 13 5.02 -3.50 -4.14
N VAL A 14 4.53 -2.81 -5.19
CA VAL A 14 5.02 -3.01 -6.55
C VAL A 14 6.50 -2.68 -6.64
N LEU A 15 6.93 -1.57 -6.03
CA LEU A 15 8.32 -1.15 -6.05
C LEU A 15 9.23 -2.17 -5.35
N ARG A 16 8.87 -2.60 -4.13
CA ARG A 16 9.65 -3.61 -3.40
C ARG A 16 9.66 -4.97 -4.09
N LEU A 17 8.56 -5.38 -4.73
CA LEU A 17 8.54 -6.61 -5.53
C LEU A 17 9.51 -6.51 -6.72
N TYR A 18 9.60 -5.34 -7.33
CA TYR A 18 10.55 -5.10 -8.40
C TYR A 18 12.01 -5.10 -7.88
N GLU A 19 12.29 -4.37 -6.80
CA GLU A 19 13.65 -4.21 -6.28
C GLU A 19 14.18 -5.45 -5.54
N GLU A 20 13.39 -6.04 -4.64
CA GLU A 20 13.84 -7.15 -3.79
C GLU A 20 13.66 -8.53 -4.43
N ARG A 21 12.69 -8.66 -5.35
CA ARG A 21 12.30 -9.95 -5.93
C ARG A 21 12.50 -10.03 -7.44
N ALA A 22 12.96 -8.95 -8.09
CA ALA A 22 13.01 -8.81 -9.56
C ALA A 22 11.65 -9.12 -10.24
N ALA A 23 10.56 -9.02 -9.49
CA ALA A 23 9.23 -9.42 -9.92
C ALA A 23 8.51 -8.20 -10.51
N SER A 24 8.46 -8.15 -11.84
CA SER A 24 7.78 -7.07 -12.57
C SER A 24 6.27 -7.34 -12.64
N ILE A 25 5.53 -6.90 -11.62
CA ILE A 25 4.06 -7.00 -11.58
C ILE A 25 3.43 -5.60 -11.61
N GLY A 26 2.47 -5.39 -12.52
CA GLY A 26 1.72 -4.13 -12.56
C GLY A 26 0.76 -3.99 -11.39
N ARG A 27 0.50 -2.74 -10.97
CA ARG A 27 -0.41 -2.39 -9.85
C ARG A 27 -1.77 -3.10 -9.92
N SER A 28 -2.39 -3.14 -11.09
CA SER A 28 -3.71 -3.78 -11.28
C SER A 28 -3.64 -5.31 -11.14
N ALA A 29 -2.57 -5.93 -11.65
CA ALA A 29 -2.36 -7.37 -11.51
C ALA A 29 -2.11 -7.75 -10.04
N LEU A 30 -1.35 -6.92 -9.33
CA LEU A 30 -1.13 -7.08 -7.89
C LEU A 30 -2.44 -6.92 -7.09
N ASP A 31 -3.27 -5.93 -7.40
CA ASP A 31 -4.58 -5.74 -6.75
C ASP A 31 -5.49 -6.97 -6.90
N VAL A 32 -5.60 -7.52 -8.12
CA VAL A 32 -6.40 -8.72 -8.40
C VAL A 32 -5.84 -9.93 -7.66
N TRP A 33 -4.52 -10.11 -7.64
CA TRP A 33 -3.87 -11.21 -6.94
C TRP A 33 -4.10 -11.15 -5.42
N LEU A 34 -4.00 -9.96 -4.83
CA LEU A 34 -4.27 -9.73 -3.41
C LEU A 34 -5.73 -10.01 -3.06
N ARG A 35 -6.68 -9.52 -3.87
CA ARG A 35 -8.11 -9.79 -3.68
C ARG A 35 -8.44 -11.29 -3.75
N LYS A 36 -7.83 -12.03 -4.68
CA LYS A 36 -7.98 -13.50 -4.74
C LYS A 36 -7.46 -14.21 -3.49
N ARG A 37 -6.48 -13.62 -2.80
CA ARG A 37 -5.96 -14.11 -1.52
C ARG A 37 -6.75 -13.65 -0.30
N GLY A 38 -7.87 -12.94 -0.49
CA GLY A 38 -8.68 -12.40 0.60
C GLY A 38 -8.09 -11.14 1.24
N TRP A 39 -7.05 -10.56 0.64
CA TRP A 39 -6.46 -9.32 1.14
C TRP A 39 -7.26 -8.13 0.62
N THR A 40 -7.89 -7.40 1.54
CA THR A 40 -8.58 -6.15 1.23
C THR A 40 -7.80 -4.97 1.79
N PHE A 41 -7.34 -4.07 0.92
CA PHE A 41 -6.77 -2.80 1.36
C PHE A 41 -7.87 -1.90 1.89
N LYS A 42 -7.79 -1.55 3.18
CA LYS A 42 -8.59 -0.43 3.70
C LYS A 42 -7.95 0.84 3.12
N LYS A 43 -8.73 1.67 2.42
CA LYS A 43 -8.27 3.02 2.07
C LYS A 43 -7.83 3.66 3.37
N ARG A 44 -6.57 4.12 3.45
CA ARG A 44 -6.16 4.98 4.56
C ARG A 44 -7.16 6.13 4.63
N PRO A 45 -7.64 6.53 5.83
CA PRO A 45 -8.38 7.77 5.95
C PRO A 45 -7.58 8.84 5.21
N HIS A 46 -8.24 9.59 4.33
CA HIS A 46 -7.58 10.71 3.66
C HIS A 46 -7.04 11.60 4.78
N MET A 47 -5.72 11.63 4.93
CA MET A 47 -5.07 12.43 5.96
C MET A 47 -5.29 13.87 5.52
N HIS A 48 -6.34 14.48 6.06
CA HIS A 48 -6.68 15.86 5.76
C HIS A 48 -5.56 16.71 6.33
N TRP A 49 -4.59 17.08 5.49
CA TRP A 49 -3.60 18.09 5.81
C TRP A 49 -4.31 19.44 5.93
N SER A 50 -4.99 19.66 7.05
CA SER A 50 -5.53 20.93 7.51
C SER A 50 -6.10 20.76 8.91
N ARG A 51 -5.26 21.03 9.93
CA ARG A 51 -5.50 22.12 10.89
C ARG A 51 -4.25 22.27 11.75
N SER A 52 -3.39 23.21 11.37
CA SER A 52 -2.47 23.83 12.32
C SER A 52 -3.31 24.30 13.49
N VAL A 53 -3.17 23.67 14.66
CA VAL A 53 -3.81 24.13 15.88
C VAL A 53 -2.95 25.29 16.38
N PRO A 54 -3.41 26.55 16.37
CA PRO A 54 -2.68 27.61 17.05
C PRO A 54 -2.78 27.32 18.54
N ILE A 55 -1.62 27.13 19.16
CA ILE A 55 -1.47 27.06 20.61
C ILE A 55 -1.57 28.51 21.09
N SER A 56 -2.64 28.87 21.80
CA SER A 56 -2.71 30.12 22.56
C SER A 56 -1.90 30.00 23.85
#